data_AF-A0A8T4NFK7-F1
#
_entry.id   AF-A0A8T4NFK7-F1
#
_cell.length_a   1.000
_cell.length_b   1.000
_cell.length_c   1.000
_cell.angle_alpha   90.00
_cell.angle_beta   90.00
_cell.angle_gamma   90.00
#
_symmetry.space_group_name_H-M   'P 1'
#
loop_
_entity.id
_entity.type
_entity.pdbx_description
1 polymer ?
#
loop_
_entity_poly.entity_id
_entity_poly.type
_entity_poly.pdbx_seq_one_letter_code
_entity_poly.pdbx_strand_id
1 'polypeptide(L)' 'MEKNQLKEGLILTLDKEEDLVVEGKKVTIKPVWKWLLEKSNRLSYG' A
#
# COMPACT_ATOMS: atom_id res chain seq x y z
N MET A 1 -3.41 12.30 -8.77
CA MET A 1 -4.42 11.24 -8.59
C MET A 1 -5.71 11.47 -9.39
N GLU A 2 -6.00 12.70 -9.85
CA GLU A 2 -7.29 13.01 -10.50
C GLU A 2 -7.54 12.28 -11.82
N LYS A 3 -6.48 11.98 -12.59
CA LYS A 3 -6.63 11.34 -13.91
C LYS A 3 -7.22 9.92 -13.87
N ASN A 4 -7.15 9.24 -12.72
CA ASN A 4 -7.55 7.83 -12.56
C ASN A 4 -8.59 7.60 -11.44
N GLN A 5 -9.16 8.66 -10.84
CA GLN A 5 -10.16 8.58 -9.74
C GLN A 5 -9.80 7.54 -8.64
N LEU A 6 -8.52 7.53 -8.24
CA LEU A 6 -8.02 6.54 -7.28
C LEU A 6 -8.68 6.71 -5.91
N LYS A 7 -9.33 5.64 -5.44
CA LYS A 7 -9.95 5.57 -4.10
C LYS A 7 -8.95 5.19 -3.01
N GLU A 8 -7.87 4.53 -3.42
CA GLU A 8 -6.79 4.07 -2.56
C GLU A 8 -5.41 4.32 -3.17
N GLY A 9 -4.40 4.43 -2.31
CA GLY A 9 -3.00 4.58 -2.68
C GLY A 9 -2.07 3.81 -1.74
N LEU A 10 -0.88 3.49 -2.25
CA LEU A 10 0.17 2.80 -1.49
C LEU A 10 1.47 3.62 -1.58
N ILE A 11 2.05 3.91 -0.43
CA ILE A 11 3.39 4.51 -0.32
C ILE A 11 4.30 3.46 0.31
N LEU A 12 5.43 3.17 -0.35
CA LEU A 12 6.44 2.27 0.19
C LEU A 12 7.55 3.07 0.87
N THR A 13 7.92 2.64 2.07
CA THR A 13 8.97 3.26 2.89
C THR A 13 10.00 2.22 3.32
N LEU A 14 11.09 2.65 3.97
CA LEU A 14 12.07 1.71 4.50
C LEU A 14 11.55 0.98 5.75
N ASP A 15 10.87 1.69 6.64
CA ASP A 15 10.55 1.23 8.00
C ASP A 15 9.20 1.71 8.57
N LYS A 16 8.55 2.71 7.96
CA LYS A 16 7.30 3.29 8.47
C LYS A 16 6.06 2.56 7.97
N GLU A 17 5.11 2.38 8.87
CA GLU A 17 3.81 1.80 8.58
C GLU A 17 2.70 2.64 9.19
N GLU A 18 1.74 3.05 8.35
CA GLU A 18 0.65 3.93 8.75
C GLU A 18 -0.51 3.82 7.75
N ASP A 19 -1.74 3.87 8.23
CA ASP A 19 -2.93 4.05 7.39
C ASP A 19 -3.48 5.45 7.65
N LEU A 20 -3.71 6.23 6.59
CA LEU A 20 -4.25 7.58 6.71
C LEU A 20 -5.29 7.87 5.63
N VAL A 21 -6.19 8.80 5.94
CA VAL A 21 -7.25 9.24 5.02
C VAL A 21 -7.00 10.71 4.66
N VAL A 22 -6.81 10.99 3.37
CA VAL A 22 -6.61 12.35 2.84
C VAL A 22 -7.68 12.61 1.81
N GLU A 23 -8.47 13.66 2.00
CA GLU A 23 -9.59 14.01 1.10
C GLU A 23 -10.56 12.85 0.85
N GLY A 24 -10.82 12.03 1.87
CA GLY A 24 -11.69 10.85 1.76
C GLY A 24 -11.07 9.66 1.00
N LYS A 25 -9.80 9.73 0.60
CA LYS A 25 -9.06 8.64 -0.06
C LYS A 25 -8.20 7.92 0.96
N LYS A 26 -8.16 6.58 0.91
CA LYS A 26 -7.32 5.78 1.81
C LYS A 26 -5.89 5.71 1.26
N VAL A 27 -4.90 6.02 2.08
CA VAL A 27 -3.49 5.82 1.75
C VAL A 27 -2.88 4.90 2.79
N THR A 28 -2.31 3.79 2.32
CA THR A 28 -1.53 2.87 3.15
C THR A 28 -0.06 3.15 2.92
N ILE A 29 0.66 3.39 4.00
CA ILE A 29 2.11 3.52 4.04
C ILE A 29 2.64 2.21 4.62
N LYS A 30 3.57 1.56 3.92
CA LYS A 30 4.11 0.26 4.34
C LYS A 30 5.61 0.15 4.07
N PRO A 31 6.38 -0.55 4.93
CA PRO A 31 7.76 -0.91 4.62
C PRO A 31 7.84 -1.78 3.35
N VAL A 32 8.80 -1.51 2.47
CA VAL A 32 9.01 -2.24 1.21
C VAL A 32 9.08 -3.75 1.45
N TRP A 33 9.80 -4.18 2.49
CA TRP A 33 9.98 -5.59 2.81
C TRP A 33 8.67 -6.29 3.21
N LYS A 34 7.79 -5.62 3.97
CA LYS A 34 6.47 -6.18 4.32
C LYS A 34 5.61 -6.37 3.08
N TRP A 35 5.63 -5.38 2.18
CA TRP A 35 4.92 -5.47 0.91
C TRP A 35 5.43 -6.62 0.05
N LEU A 36 6.75 -6.80 -0.05
CA LEU A 36 7.37 -7.91 -0.79
C LEU A 36 6.95 -9.27 -0.22
N LEU A 37 7.00 -9.45 1.11
CA LEU A 37 6.60 -10.69 1.78
C LEU A 37 5.11 -11.01 1.57
N GLU A 38 4.22 -10.02 1.66
CA GLU A 38 2.80 -10.21 1.38
C GLU A 38 2.54 -10.64 -0.06
N LYS A 39 3.31 -10.11 -1.01
CA LYS A 39 3.19 -10.48 -2.43
C LYS A 39 3.77 -11.86 -2.70
N SER A 40 4.88 -12.23 -2.07
CA SER A 40 5.46 -13.57 -2.23
C SER A 40 4.56 -14.65 -1.62
N ASN A 41 3.96 -14.39 -0.45
CA ASN A 41 3.09 -15.37 0.21
C ASN A 41 1.75 -15.59 -0.53
N ARG A 42 1.30 -14.61 -1.32
CA ARG A 42 0.12 -14.77 -2.21
C ARG A 42 0.40 -15.64 -3.43
N LEU A 43 1.65 -15.96 -3.75
CA LEU A 43 2.04 -16.77 -4.91
C LEU A 43 2.25 -18.26 -4.57
N SER A 44 2.20 -18.63 -3.29
CA SER A 44 2.41 -20.00 -2.79
C SER A 44 1.12 -20.80 -2.55
N TYR A 45 -0.04 -20.19 -2.76
CA TYR A 45 -1.34 -20.87 -2.81
C TYR A 45 -1.96 -20.67 -4.20
N GLY A 46 -1.45 -21.40 -5.17
CA GLY A 46 -1.93 -21.49 -6.54
C GLY A 46 -1.67 -22.88 -7.09
#